data_AF-A0AA42B5K4-F1
#
_entry.id   AF-A0AA42B5K4-F1
#
_cell.length_a   1.000
_cell.length_b   1.000
_cell.length_c   1.000
_cell.angle_alpha   90.00
_cell.angle_beta   90.00
_cell.angle_gamma   90.00
#
_symmetry.space_group_name_H-M   'P 1'
#
loop_
_entity.id
_entity.type
_entity.pdbx_description
1 polymer ?
#
loop_
_entity_poly.entity_id
_entity_poly.type
_entity_poly.pdbx_seq_one_letter_code
_entity_poly.pdbx_strand_id
1 'polypeptide(L)'
;MDYLKDLEKHGVSLKEYPLLKVLDSFPISAQKPQHIKKFVPLEMHPWVLILQRALESFIGGEEKMKQMAKDAFCSWIRAYTAHRGDLKRIFMVKRLHLGHVAKSFGLKDQPSMVGRAFQVQAKKNKKDQKHHKGPMRKRKESGNPEHNQSKRRKQ
;
A
#
# COMPACT_ATOMS: atom_id res chain seq x y z
N MET A 1 -0.48 -21.93 25.24
CA MET A 1 -0.66 -22.36 23.83
C MET A 1 0.68 -22.20 23.14
N ASP A 2 1.27 -23.32 22.73
CA ASP A 2 2.58 -23.34 22.10
C ASP A 2 2.38 -23.10 20.60
N TYR A 3 2.29 -21.81 20.22
CA TYR A 3 1.90 -21.35 18.88
C TYR A 3 2.73 -22.00 17.76
N LEU A 4 3.97 -22.39 18.05
CA LEU A 4 4.87 -23.09 17.14
C LEU A 4 4.33 -24.48 16.74
N LYS A 5 3.75 -25.23 17.70
CA LYS A 5 3.16 -26.55 17.44
C LYS A 5 1.89 -26.45 16.60
N ASP A 6 1.11 -25.39 16.77
CA ASP A 6 -0.09 -25.19 15.96
C ASP A 6 0.27 -24.77 14.53
N LEU A 7 1.31 -23.96 14.33
CA LEU A 7 1.85 -23.66 12.99
C LEU A 7 2.35 -24.92 12.28
N GLU A 8 3.05 -25.81 12.98
CA GLU A 8 3.57 -27.05 12.42
C GLU A 8 2.44 -28.01 12.00
N LYS A 9 1.35 -28.12 12.79
CA LYS A 9 0.14 -28.87 12.41
C LYS A 9 -0.51 -28.35 11.13
N HIS A 10 -0.39 -27.05 10.86
CA HIS A 10 -0.88 -26.42 9.63
C HIS A 10 0.15 -26.45 8.48
N GLY A 11 1.23 -27.23 8.61
CA GLY A 11 2.26 -27.39 7.58
C GLY A 11 3.24 -26.23 7.48
N VAL A 12 3.22 -25.30 8.44
CA VAL A 12 4.13 -24.15 8.48
C VAL A 12 5.36 -24.52 9.32
N SER A 13 6.45 -24.86 8.64
CA SER A 13 7.74 -25.14 9.27
C SER A 13 8.56 -23.86 9.45
N LEU A 14 9.13 -23.62 10.63
CA LEU A 14 10.00 -22.47 10.92
C LEU A 14 11.45 -22.63 10.43
N LYS A 15 11.72 -23.55 9.49
CA LYS A 15 13.05 -23.72 8.92
C LYS A 15 13.31 -22.62 7.90
N GLU A 16 14.50 -22.02 7.98
CA GLU A 16 14.95 -21.07 6.96
C GLU A 16 14.96 -21.77 5.60
N TYR A 17 14.29 -21.17 4.62
CA TYR A 17 14.32 -21.68 3.25
C TYR A 17 15.69 -21.38 2.64
N PRO A 18 16.43 -22.36 2.10
CA PRO A 18 17.80 -22.17 1.62
C PRO A 18 17.82 -21.45 0.26
N LEU A 19 17.38 -20.19 0.26
CA LEU A 19 17.13 -19.40 -0.95
C LEU A 19 18.38 -19.26 -1.80
N LEU A 20 19.57 -19.13 -1.18
CA LEU A 20 20.84 -19.04 -1.90
C LEU A 20 21.11 -20.30 -2.73
N LYS A 21 20.88 -21.50 -2.16
CA LYS A 21 21.06 -22.77 -2.89
C LYS A 21 20.11 -22.88 -4.08
N VAL A 22 18.88 -22.39 -3.92
CA VAL A 22 17.88 -22.36 -5.00
C VAL A 22 18.31 -21.39 -6.08
N LEU A 23 18.80 -20.20 -5.72
CA LEU A 23 19.33 -19.24 -6.67
C LEU A 23 20.54 -19.78 -7.44
N ASP A 24 21.48 -20.44 -6.74
CA ASP A 24 22.64 -21.08 -7.35
C ASP A 24 22.26 -22.19 -8.35
N SER A 25 21.09 -22.81 -8.17
CA SER A 25 20.62 -23.90 -9.04
C SER A 25 20.09 -23.45 -10.40
N PHE A 26 19.73 -22.16 -10.56
CA PHE A 26 19.20 -21.67 -11.83
C PHE A 26 20.33 -21.47 -12.86
N PRO A 27 20.18 -21.93 -14.11
CA PRO A 27 21.22 -21.86 -15.14
C PRO A 27 21.34 -20.45 -15.74
N ILE A 28 22.37 -19.67 -15.35
CA ILE A 28 22.66 -18.37 -15.98
C ILE A 28 23.19 -18.65 -17.39
N SER A 29 22.49 -18.14 -18.40
CA SER A 29 22.82 -18.19 -19.83
C SER A 29 24.31 -18.47 -20.12
N ALA A 30 24.60 -19.71 -20.49
CA ALA A 30 25.80 -20.20 -21.19
C ALA A 30 27.20 -19.96 -20.58
N GLN A 31 27.35 -19.30 -19.43
CA GLN A 31 28.64 -19.15 -18.77
C GLN A 31 28.59 -19.80 -17.40
N LYS A 32 29.37 -20.88 -17.23
CA LYS A 32 29.58 -21.53 -15.93
C LYS A 32 29.91 -20.42 -14.91
N PRO A 33 29.12 -20.23 -13.83
CA PRO A 33 29.52 -19.31 -12.79
C PRO A 33 30.84 -19.84 -12.23
N GLN A 34 31.92 -19.08 -12.47
CA GLN A 34 33.17 -19.32 -11.78
C GLN A 34 32.85 -19.30 -10.29
N HIS A 35 33.15 -20.41 -9.61
CA HIS A 35 32.97 -20.61 -8.18
C HIS A 35 32.89 -19.30 -7.40
N ILE A 36 31.68 -18.91 -6.98
CA ILE A 36 31.49 -17.79 -6.07
C ILE A 36 32.00 -18.28 -4.69
N LYS A 37 33.32 -18.24 -4.49
CA LYS A 37 33.99 -18.69 -3.25
C LYS A 37 33.81 -17.72 -2.07
N LYS A 38 32.94 -16.72 -2.20
CA LYS A 38 32.75 -15.67 -1.20
C LYS A 38 31.27 -15.53 -0.93
N PHE A 39 30.89 -15.38 0.33
CA PHE A 39 29.52 -15.07 0.74
C PHE A 39 29.06 -13.81 -0.02
N VAL A 40 28.13 -13.99 -0.97
CA VAL A 40 27.48 -12.89 -1.67
C VAL A 40 26.15 -12.65 -0.96
N PRO A 41 25.89 -11.43 -0.45
CA PRO A 41 24.57 -11.08 0.06
C PRO A 41 23.51 -11.37 -1.00
N LEU A 42 22.34 -11.87 -0.60
CA LEU A 42 21.24 -12.24 -1.49
C LEU A 42 20.96 -11.19 -2.58
N GLU A 43 20.96 -9.92 -2.20
CA GLU A 43 20.71 -8.77 -3.06
C GLU A 43 21.73 -8.58 -4.19
N MET A 44 22.94 -9.14 -4.05
CA MET A 44 24.02 -9.08 -5.03
C MET A 44 24.10 -10.35 -5.89
N HIS A 45 23.22 -11.31 -5.65
CA HIS A 45 23.20 -12.55 -6.43
C HIS A 45 22.93 -12.23 -7.91
N PRO A 46 23.71 -12.77 -8.87
CA PRO A 46 23.55 -12.46 -10.30
C PRO A 46 22.13 -12.64 -10.82
N TRP A 47 21.43 -13.71 -10.41
CA TRP A 47 20.01 -13.91 -10.73
C TRP A 47 19.09 -12.80 -10.23
N VAL A 48 19.28 -12.34 -8.99
CA VAL A 48 18.47 -11.27 -8.42
C VAL A 48 18.69 -9.98 -9.21
N LEU A 49 19.94 -9.69 -9.58
CA LEU A 49 20.29 -8.52 -10.39
C LEU A 49 19.71 -8.59 -11.80
N ILE A 50 19.79 -9.74 -12.47
CA ILE A 50 19.24 -9.95 -13.82
C ILE A 50 17.73 -9.81 -13.80
N LEU A 51 17.06 -10.48 -12.85
CA LEU A 51 15.61 -10.42 -12.70
C LEU A 51 15.14 -8.99 -12.42
N GLN A 52 15.80 -8.31 -11.48
CA GLN A 52 15.49 -6.92 -11.16
C GLN A 52 15.63 -6.03 -12.40
N ARG A 53 16.72 -6.17 -13.15
CA ARG A 53 16.96 -5.38 -14.37
C ARG A 53 15.93 -5.66 -15.46
N ALA A 54 15.53 -6.92 -15.62
CA ALA A 54 14.50 -7.32 -16.58
C ALA A 54 13.14 -6.70 -16.24
N LEU A 55 12.73 -6.75 -14.97
CA LEU A 55 11.49 -6.14 -14.49
C LEU A 55 11.51 -4.62 -14.66
N GLU A 56 12.59 -3.96 -14.24
CA GLU A 56 12.74 -2.51 -14.39
C GLU A 56 12.73 -2.08 -15.87
N SER A 57 13.34 -2.87 -16.76
CA SER A 57 13.32 -2.60 -18.20
C SER A 57 11.94 -2.77 -18.80
N PHE A 58 11.21 -3.81 -18.38
CA PHE A 58 9.85 -4.07 -18.84
C PHE A 58 8.89 -2.95 -18.41
N ILE A 59 8.93 -2.57 -17.13
CA ILE A 59 8.08 -1.50 -16.58
C ILE A 59 8.46 -0.14 -17.17
N GLY A 60 9.75 0.11 -17.40
CA GLY A 60 10.23 1.35 -18.01
C GLY A 60 9.94 1.47 -19.51
N GLY A 61 9.72 0.35 -20.21
CA GLY A 61 9.46 0.33 -21.65
C GLY A 61 8.03 0.71 -22.02
N GLU A 62 7.06 0.53 -21.13
CA GLU A 62 5.65 0.84 -21.37
C GLU A 62 5.08 1.78 -20.30
N GLU A 63 4.64 2.98 -20.70
CA GLU A 63 4.12 3.98 -19.75
C GLU A 63 2.87 3.49 -18.99
N LYS A 64 2.05 2.62 -19.59
CA LYS A 64 0.91 1.99 -18.91
C LYS A 64 1.37 1.09 -17.75
N MET A 65 2.39 0.25 -17.98
CA MET A 65 2.94 -0.62 -16.93
C MET A 65 3.58 0.20 -15.81
N LYS A 66 4.30 1.26 -16.17
CA LYS A 66 4.85 2.22 -15.20
C LYS A 66 3.77 2.87 -14.34
N GLN A 67 2.64 3.25 -14.93
CA GLN A 67 1.52 3.81 -14.19
C GLN A 67 0.89 2.78 -13.24
N MET A 68 0.68 1.55 -13.70
CA MET A 68 0.17 0.45 -12.85
C MET A 68 1.11 0.16 -11.67
N ALA A 69 2.43 0.15 -11.90
CA ALA A 69 3.42 -0.03 -10.84
C ALA A 69 3.36 1.09 -9.79
N LYS A 70 3.20 2.35 -10.23
CA LYS A 70 3.00 3.51 -9.33
C LYS A 70 1.72 3.38 -8.51
N ASP A 71 0.62 2.95 -9.12
CA ASP A 71 -0.67 2.81 -8.44
C ASP A 71 -0.64 1.65 -7.43
N ALA A 72 -0.01 0.53 -7.79
CA ALA A 72 0.23 -0.60 -6.88
C ALA A 72 1.06 -0.20 -5.66
N PHE A 73 2.17 0.54 -5.88
CA PHE A 73 2.99 1.10 -4.80
C PHE A 73 2.18 2.02 -3.88
N CYS A 74 1.36 2.90 -4.45
CA CYS A 74 0.49 3.80 -3.67
C CYS A 74 -0.56 3.03 -2.85
N SER A 75 -1.14 1.96 -3.42
CA SER A 75 -2.08 1.08 -2.73
C SER A 75 -1.42 0.36 -1.56
N TRP A 76 -0.21 -0.19 -1.77
CA TRP A 76 0.55 -0.89 -0.75
C TRP A 76 0.91 0.03 0.43
N ILE A 77 1.37 1.25 0.17
CA ILE A 77 1.67 2.22 1.24
C ILE A 77 0.40 2.55 2.04
N ARG A 78 -0.73 2.78 1.36
CA ARG A 78 -2.00 3.04 2.05
C ARG A 78 -2.38 1.90 2.98
N ALA A 79 -2.28 0.65 2.51
CA ALA A 79 -2.53 -0.54 3.31
C ALA A 79 -1.55 -0.64 4.50
N TYR A 80 -0.26 -0.40 4.28
CA TYR A 80 0.78 -0.41 5.32
C TYR A 80 0.53 0.65 6.41
N THR A 81 -0.03 1.81 6.04
CA THR A 81 -0.35 2.86 7.02
C THR A 81 -1.68 2.66 7.76
N ALA A 82 -2.50 1.68 7.37
CA ALA A 82 -3.87 1.53 7.88
C ALA A 82 -3.93 0.84 9.27
N HIS A 83 -2.82 0.31 9.78
CA HIS A 83 -2.78 -0.39 11.06
C HIS A 83 -3.21 0.50 12.25
N ARG A 84 -4.08 -0.03 13.11
CA ARG A 84 -4.60 0.62 14.33
C ARG A 84 -4.09 -0.06 15.61
N GLY A 85 -4.24 0.61 16.74
CA GLY A 85 -3.90 0.06 18.06
C GLY A 85 -2.41 -0.27 18.19
N ASP A 86 -2.11 -1.41 18.82
CA ASP A 86 -0.75 -1.82 19.15
C ASP A 86 0.12 -2.14 17.91
N LEU A 87 -0.50 -2.57 16.81
CA LEU A 87 0.20 -2.85 15.55
C LEU A 87 0.85 -1.60 14.94
N LYS A 88 0.33 -0.40 15.21
CA LYS A 88 0.91 0.85 14.71
C LYS A 88 2.32 1.10 15.25
N ARG A 89 2.63 0.61 16.45
CA ARG A 89 3.98 0.71 17.04
C ARG A 89 4.98 -0.22 16.35
N ILE A 90 4.50 -1.33 15.80
CA ILE A 90 5.29 -2.32 15.07
C ILE A 90 5.49 -1.83 13.62
N PHE A 91 4.42 -1.44 12.93
CA PHE A 91 4.42 -1.01 11.53
C PHE A 91 4.58 0.51 11.39
N MET A 92 5.70 1.05 11.88
CA MET A 92 5.98 2.48 11.78
C MET A 92 6.51 2.86 10.39
N VAL A 93 5.71 3.59 9.61
CA VAL A 93 6.08 4.13 8.29
C VAL A 93 7.37 4.95 8.32
N LYS A 94 7.65 5.66 9.43
CA LYS A 94 8.87 6.46 9.58
C LYS A 94 10.16 5.62 9.56
N ARG A 95 10.08 4.35 9.95
CA ARG A 95 11.21 3.40 9.95
C ARG A 95 11.31 2.62 8.64
N LEU A 96 10.37 2.82 7.71
CA LEU A 96 10.31 2.11 6.44
C LEU A 96 11.06 2.88 5.36
N HIS A 97 12.03 2.21 4.72
CA HIS A 97 12.76 2.79 3.60
C HIS A 97 11.94 2.68 2.30
N LEU A 98 11.17 3.72 1.99
CA LEU A 98 10.29 3.76 0.81
C LEU A 98 11.03 3.53 -0.52
N GLY A 99 12.34 3.84 -0.58
CA GLY A 99 13.15 3.55 -1.75
C GLY A 99 13.31 2.04 -2.02
N HIS A 100 13.45 1.22 -0.96
CA HIS A 100 13.56 -0.24 -1.15
C HIS A 100 12.23 -0.83 -1.60
N VAL A 101 11.13 -0.35 -1.01
CA VAL A 101 9.79 -0.78 -1.41
C VAL A 101 9.52 -0.40 -2.86
N ALA A 102 9.84 0.84 -3.27
CA ALA A 102 9.67 1.28 -4.65
C ALA A 102 10.45 0.40 -5.63
N LYS A 103 11.67 -0.01 -5.27
CA LYS A 103 12.49 -0.95 -6.05
C LYS A 103 11.80 -2.31 -6.23
N SER A 104 11.10 -2.83 -5.22
CA SER A 104 10.32 -4.08 -5.34
C SER A 104 9.17 -3.98 -6.34
N PHE A 105 8.67 -2.78 -6.63
CA PHE A 105 7.69 -2.53 -7.71
C PHE A 105 8.36 -2.19 -9.05
N GLY A 106 9.69 -2.31 -9.17
CA GLY A 106 10.46 -2.00 -10.37
C GLY A 106 10.51 -0.50 -10.73
N LEU A 107 10.20 0.38 -9.77
CA LEU A 107 10.23 1.83 -9.96
C LEU A 107 11.64 2.36 -9.72
N LYS A 108 12.20 3.07 -10.71
CA LYS A 108 13.48 3.77 -10.60
C LYS A 108 13.38 5.14 -9.92
N ASP A 109 12.19 5.75 -9.92
CA ASP A 109 11.97 7.09 -9.40
C ASP A 109 11.97 7.11 -7.87
N GLN A 110 12.81 7.95 -7.27
CA GLN A 110 12.93 8.10 -5.81
C GLN A 110 11.65 8.74 -5.20
N PRO A 111 11.29 8.45 -3.93
CA PRO A 111 9.99 8.78 -3.35
C PRO A 111 9.61 10.27 -3.24
N SER A 112 10.50 11.22 -3.54
CA SER A 112 10.15 12.65 -3.57
C SER A 112 9.06 12.96 -4.60
N MET A 113 8.96 12.14 -5.66
CA MET A 113 7.89 12.18 -6.65
C MET A 113 6.62 11.48 -6.16
N VAL A 114 6.73 10.39 -5.39
CA VAL A 114 5.57 9.61 -4.92
C VAL A 114 4.89 10.25 -3.70
N GLY A 115 5.64 10.89 -2.80
CA GLY A 115 5.08 11.68 -1.69
C GLY A 115 4.08 12.74 -2.14
N ARG A 116 4.29 13.33 -3.33
CA ARG A 116 3.36 14.27 -3.96
C ARG A 116 2.09 13.57 -4.48
N ALA A 117 2.19 12.36 -5.04
CA ALA A 117 1.02 11.57 -5.43
C ALA A 117 0.11 11.26 -4.22
N PHE A 118 0.70 10.94 -3.06
CA PHE A 118 -0.06 10.75 -1.81
C PHE A 118 -0.82 12.01 -1.38
N GLN A 119 -0.19 13.18 -1.43
CA GLN A 119 -0.86 14.43 -1.05
C GLN A 119 -1.94 14.84 -2.05
N VAL A 120 -1.73 14.62 -3.34
CA VAL A 120 -2.68 14.98 -4.39
C VAL A 120 -3.93 14.07 -4.34
N GLN A 121 -3.76 12.75 -4.15
CA GLN A 121 -4.89 11.83 -4.04
C GLN A 121 -5.65 11.98 -2.70
N ALA A 122 -4.95 12.23 -1.58
CA ALA A 122 -5.59 12.52 -0.30
C ALA A 122 -6.45 13.81 -0.34
N LYS A 123 -6.02 14.82 -1.11
CA LYS A 123 -6.81 16.03 -1.37
C LYS A 123 -8.03 15.75 -2.27
N LYS A 124 -7.90 14.88 -3.27
CA LYS A 124 -9.02 14.48 -4.16
C LYS A 124 -10.10 13.72 -3.39
N ASN A 125 -9.72 12.74 -2.57
CA ASN A 125 -10.66 11.98 -1.72
C ASN A 125 -11.38 12.87 -0.67
N LYS A 126 -10.73 13.93 -0.16
CA LYS A 126 -11.39 14.92 0.71
C LYS A 126 -12.42 15.77 -0.04
N LYS A 127 -12.22 16.04 -1.33
CA LYS A 127 -13.16 16.80 -2.16
C LYS A 127 -14.39 15.98 -2.51
N ASP A 128 -14.22 14.69 -2.81
CA ASP A 128 -15.32 13.77 -3.08
C ASP A 128 -16.17 13.47 -1.83
N GLN A 129 -15.55 13.35 -0.65
CA GLN A 129 -16.30 13.24 0.62
C GLN A 129 -17.09 14.52 0.98
N LYS A 130 -16.66 15.69 0.51
CA LYS A 130 -17.42 16.94 0.68
C LYS A 130 -18.63 17.03 -0.26
N HIS A 131 -18.57 16.42 -1.45
CA HIS A 131 -19.70 16.40 -2.38
C HIS A 131 -20.80 15.40 -2.00
N HIS A 132 -20.48 14.33 -1.25
CA HIS A 132 -21.49 13.39 -0.73
C HIS A 132 -22.18 13.85 0.57
N LYS A 133 -21.70 14.93 1.21
CA LYS A 133 -22.44 15.62 2.29
C LYS A 133 -23.18 16.81 1.70
N GLY A 134 -24.28 16.54 0.99
CA GLY A 134 -25.23 17.57 0.57
C GLY A 134 -25.72 18.39 1.77
N PRO A 135 -26.12 19.67 1.57
CA PRO A 135 -26.50 20.54 2.67
C PRO A 135 -27.77 20.01 3.33
N MET A 136 -27.63 19.58 4.59
CA MET A 136 -28.74 19.22 5.46
C MET A 136 -29.64 20.46 5.59
N ARG A 137 -30.77 20.47 4.86
CA ARG A 137 -31.78 21.54 4.91
C ARG A 137 -32.20 21.72 6.36
N LYS A 138 -31.83 22.86 6.97
CA LYS A 138 -32.48 23.37 8.19
C LYS A 138 -33.97 23.50 7.89
N ARG A 139 -34.78 22.62 8.46
CA ARG A 139 -36.24 22.73 8.46
C ARG A 139 -36.58 23.95 9.32
N LYS A 140 -36.96 25.06 8.70
CA LYS A 140 -37.66 26.17 9.34
C LYS A 140 -39.02 25.62 9.78
N GLU A 141 -39.24 25.54 11.08
CA GLU A 141 -40.54 25.29 11.66
C GLU A 141 -41.32 26.62 11.64
N SER A 142 -42.15 26.79 10.62
CA SER A 142 -43.12 27.88 10.54
C SER A 142 -44.43 27.38 11.16
N GLY A 143 -44.62 27.69 12.45
CA GLY A 143 -45.90 27.50 13.12
C GLY A 143 -46.88 28.59 12.66
N ASN A 144 -48.01 28.18 12.11
CA ASN A 144 -49.18 29.02 11.93
C ASN A 144 -50.39 28.24 12.46
N PRO A 145 -51.18 28.79 13.40
CA PRO A 145 -52.54 28.34 13.63
C PRO A 145 -53.53 29.42 13.17
N GLU A 146 -54.30 29.09 12.14
CA GLU A 146 -55.51 29.82 11.77
C GLU A 146 -56.65 29.50 12.74
N HIS A 147 -57.24 30.58 13.26
CA HIS A 147 -58.68 30.86 13.36
C HIS A 147 -59.63 29.80 13.93
N ASN A 148 -60.19 30.08 15.12
CA ASN A 148 -61.56 29.69 15.44
C ASN A 148 -62.31 30.86 16.11
N GLN A 149 -63.40 31.30 15.47
CA GLN A 149 -64.33 32.32 15.95
C GLN A 149 -65.36 31.71 16.91
N SER A 150 -65.68 32.39 18.03
CA SER A 150 -67.06 32.79 18.37
C SER A 150 -67.20 33.29 19.80
N LYS A 151 -67.85 34.47 19.94
CA LYS A 151 -68.81 34.86 21.01
C LYS A 151 -68.20 35.01 22.43
N ARG A 152 -68.46 36.05 23.23
CA ARG A 152 -69.67 36.87 23.39
C ARG A 152 -69.38 37.94 24.48
N ARG A 153 -69.87 39.17 24.24
CA ARG A 153 -70.45 40.16 25.18
C ARG A 153 -69.70 40.63 26.45
N LYS A 154 -69.48 41.96 26.48
CA LYS A 154 -69.80 42.96 27.53
C LYS A 154 -69.91 42.45 28.98
N GLN A 155 -69.11 43.01 29.88
CA GLN A 155 -69.34 44.31 30.54
C GLN A 155 -68.01 44.93 30.94
#